data_AF-A0A927SJB7-F1
#
_entry.id   AF-A0A927SJB7-F1
#
_cell.length_a   1.000
_cell.length_b   1.000
_cell.length_c   1.000
_cell.angle_alpha   90.00
_cell.angle_beta   90.00
_cell.angle_gamma   90.00
#
_symmetry.space_group_name_H-M   'P 1'
#
loop_
_entity.id
_entity.type
_entity.pdbx_description
1 polymer ?
#
loop_
_entity_poly.entity_id
_entity_poly.type
_entity_poly.pdbx_seq_one_letter_code
_entity_poly.pdbx_strand_id
1 'polypeptide(L)'
;MCSSHQIRSTVVEELLLEGIREITSLAREREDEFVRLVMKKSRAESDRSLRENRRELEQALSRIARLDGIIQRLYEDNLEGRISDERFARMSASYETEQRTLEARVAELRTLLADAQDKQVNIDRFLALVRKYTDIQELTSEVLREFVEKVYVHQTQRIDGQKVQRLQILYNCIGEFKA
;
A
#
# COMPACT_ATOMS: atom_id res chain seq x y z
N MET A 1 -17.96 -13.72 20.94
CA MET A 1 -19.33 -14.18 20.63
C MET A 1 -20.02 -13.10 19.80
N CYS A 2 -20.43 -13.42 18.57
CA CYS A 2 -21.26 -12.53 17.74
C CYS A 2 -22.72 -12.73 18.18
N SER A 3 -23.40 -11.67 18.62
CA SER A 3 -24.87 -11.71 18.79
C SER A 3 -25.55 -11.45 17.44
N SER A 4 -26.79 -11.90 17.25
CA SER A 4 -27.54 -11.58 16.03
C SER A 4 -27.89 -10.09 16.04
N HIS A 5 -27.47 -9.36 15.01
CA HIS A 5 -27.82 -7.94 14.80
C HIS A 5 -28.50 -7.77 13.44
N GLN A 6 -29.42 -6.82 13.37
CA GLN A 6 -30.19 -6.52 12.17
C GLN A 6 -30.07 -5.04 11.86
N ILE A 7 -30.05 -4.71 10.57
CA ILE A 7 -30.14 -3.34 10.05
C ILE A 7 -31.13 -3.34 8.90
N ARG A 8 -31.87 -2.23 8.73
CA ARG A 8 -32.81 -2.09 7.62
C ARG A 8 -32.02 -1.87 6.32
N SER A 9 -32.38 -2.58 5.26
CA SER A 9 -31.72 -2.45 3.95
C SER A 9 -31.74 -1.00 3.45
N THR A 10 -32.89 -0.32 3.58
CA THR A 10 -33.05 1.07 3.15
C THR A 10 -32.03 2.01 3.79
N VAL A 11 -31.69 1.80 5.06
CA VAL A 11 -30.69 2.61 5.78
C VAL A 11 -29.29 2.34 5.23
N VAL A 12 -28.98 1.09 4.90
CA VAL A 12 -27.68 0.74 4.29
C VAL A 12 -27.57 1.33 2.89
N GLU A 13 -28.62 1.23 2.08
CA GLU A 13 -28.66 1.77 0.72
C GLU A 13 -28.52 3.30 0.70
N GLU A 14 -29.23 4.01 1.58
CA GLU A 14 -29.13 5.46 1.74
C GLU A 14 -27.69 5.89 2.11
N LEU A 15 -27.09 5.25 3.12
CA LEU A 15 -25.72 5.55 3.56
C LEU A 15 -24.67 5.22 2.49
N LEU A 16 -24.87 4.14 1.73
CA LEU A 16 -23.98 3.78 0.63
C LEU A 16 -24.07 4.81 -0.51
N LEU A 17 -25.28 5.22 -0.87
CA LEU A 17 -25.49 6.22 -1.92
C LEU A 17 -24.89 7.57 -1.53
N GLU A 18 -25.11 8.01 -0.29
CA GLU A 18 -24.50 9.23 0.27
C GLU A 18 -22.97 9.15 0.25
N GLY A 19 -22.40 8.08 0.80
CA GLY A 19 -20.94 7.90 0.83
C GLY A 19 -20.29 7.84 -0.55
N ILE A 20 -20.94 7.15 -1.52
CA ILE A 20 -20.48 7.11 -2.91
C ILE A 20 -20.55 8.51 -3.55
N ARG A 21 -21.60 9.30 -3.29
CA ARG A 21 -21.70 10.67 -3.80
C ARG A 21 -20.62 11.57 -3.21
N GLU A 22 -20.41 11.53 -1.91
CA GLU A 22 -19.38 12.34 -1.25
C GLU A 22 -17.99 12.06 -1.82
N ILE A 23 -17.61 10.78 -1.92
CA ILE A 23 -16.28 10.40 -2.38
C ILE A 23 -16.07 10.69 -3.87
N THR A 24 -17.10 10.50 -4.69
CA THR A 24 -17.04 10.82 -6.13
C THR A 24 -17.02 12.32 -6.37
N SER A 25 -17.75 13.13 -5.57
CA SER A 25 -17.69 14.59 -5.63
C SER A 25 -16.30 15.10 -5.24
N LEU A 26 -15.76 14.59 -4.14
CA LEU A 26 -14.41 14.96 -3.67
C LEU A 26 -13.34 14.60 -4.71
N ALA A 27 -13.37 13.39 -5.24
CA ALA A 27 -12.43 12.94 -6.26
C ALA A 27 -12.52 13.76 -7.56
N ARG A 28 -13.69 14.29 -7.90
CA ARG A 28 -13.91 15.11 -9.11
C ARG A 28 -13.51 16.56 -8.91
N GLU A 29 -13.95 17.19 -7.83
CA GLU A 29 -13.75 18.61 -7.57
C GLU A 29 -12.34 18.90 -7.05
N ARG A 30 -11.76 17.94 -6.31
CA ARG A 30 -10.50 18.09 -5.59
C ARG A 30 -9.67 16.82 -5.67
N GLU A 31 -9.35 16.40 -6.90
CA GLU A 31 -8.57 15.18 -7.17
C GLU A 31 -7.28 15.12 -6.33
N ASP A 32 -6.53 16.22 -6.21
CA ASP A 32 -5.31 16.27 -5.40
C ASP A 32 -5.56 16.11 -3.89
N GLU A 33 -6.70 16.57 -3.36
CA GLU A 33 -7.08 16.36 -1.95
C GLU A 33 -7.46 14.89 -1.72
N PHE A 34 -8.26 14.33 -2.62
CA PHE A 34 -8.65 12.92 -2.61
C PHE A 34 -7.43 11.99 -2.63
N VAL A 35 -6.50 12.20 -3.57
CA VAL A 35 -5.26 11.41 -3.67
C VAL A 35 -4.46 11.48 -2.37
N ARG A 36 -4.39 12.66 -1.74
CA ARG A 36 -3.68 12.84 -0.46
C ARG A 36 -4.34 12.09 0.69
N LEU A 37 -5.67 12.11 0.78
CA LEU A 37 -6.43 11.38 1.80
C LEU A 37 -6.26 9.87 1.66
N VAL A 38 -6.36 9.35 0.42
CA VAL A 38 -6.19 7.91 0.15
C VAL A 38 -4.74 7.47 0.40
N MET A 39 -3.75 8.27 -0.01
CA MET A 39 -2.33 7.96 0.22
C MET A 39 -1.85 8.24 1.66
N LYS A 40 -2.67 8.89 2.50
CA LYS A 40 -2.34 9.32 3.87
C LYS A 40 -1.07 10.17 3.98
N LYS A 41 -0.63 10.78 2.87
CA LYS A 41 0.58 11.62 2.74
C LYS A 41 0.41 12.60 1.58
N SER A 42 1.16 13.70 1.62
CA SER A 42 1.23 14.63 0.48
C SER A 42 1.81 13.93 -0.76
N ARG A 43 1.28 14.21 -1.96
CA ARG A 43 1.84 13.70 -3.23
C ARG A 43 3.34 13.98 -3.36
N ALA A 44 3.77 15.18 -2.96
CA ALA A 44 5.18 15.57 -2.99
C ALA A 44 6.07 14.75 -2.05
N GLU A 45 5.55 14.40 -0.86
CA GLU A 45 6.26 13.56 0.11
C GLU A 45 6.31 12.10 -0.33
N SER A 46 5.19 11.60 -0.89
CA SER A 46 5.10 10.26 -1.48
C SER A 46 6.11 10.12 -2.62
N ASP A 47 6.11 11.06 -3.58
CA ASP A 47 7.03 11.05 -4.71
C ASP A 47 8.48 11.15 -4.28
N ARG A 48 8.79 11.95 -3.25
CA ARG A 48 10.14 12.05 -2.68
C ARG A 48 10.57 10.70 -2.10
N SER A 49 9.74 10.09 -1.25
CA SER A 49 10.03 8.80 -0.63
C SER A 49 10.22 7.69 -1.68
N LEU A 50 9.42 7.68 -2.75
CA LEU A 50 9.57 6.71 -3.85
C LEU A 50 10.89 6.89 -4.60
N ARG A 51 11.31 8.14 -4.84
CA ARG A 51 12.61 8.44 -5.46
C ARG A 51 13.76 7.99 -4.56
N GLU A 52 13.67 8.25 -3.26
CA GLU A 52 14.67 7.82 -2.28
C GLU A 52 14.78 6.28 -2.21
N ASN A 53 13.65 5.58 -2.12
CA ASN A 53 13.61 4.11 -2.10
C ASN A 53 14.19 3.49 -3.39
N ARG A 54 13.90 4.08 -4.57
CA ARG A 54 14.49 3.63 -5.85
C ARG A 54 16.01 3.83 -5.88
N ARG A 55 16.48 4.99 -5.43
CA ARG A 55 17.91 5.30 -5.35
C ARG A 55 18.63 4.35 -4.40
N GLU A 56 18.04 4.08 -3.23
CA GLU A 56 18.59 3.14 -2.27
C GLU A 56 18.65 1.72 -2.85
N LEU A 57 17.61 1.29 -3.57
CA LEU A 57 17.57 -0.01 -4.24
C LEU A 57 18.71 -0.15 -5.26
N GLU A 58 18.92 0.86 -6.11
CA GLU A 58 20.01 0.88 -7.09
C GLU A 58 21.39 0.81 -6.40
N GLN A 59 21.57 1.56 -5.31
CA GLN A 59 22.81 1.55 -4.54
C GLN A 59 23.08 0.19 -3.88
N ALA A 60 22.06 -0.43 -3.28
CA ALA A 60 22.17 -1.74 -2.67
C ALA A 60 22.52 -2.82 -3.71
N LEU A 61 21.84 -2.82 -4.86
CA LEU A 61 22.14 -3.74 -5.96
C LEU A 61 23.56 -3.55 -6.50
N SER A 62 24.01 -2.30 -6.68
CA SER A 62 25.38 -2.00 -7.10
C SER A 62 26.42 -2.48 -6.08
N ARG A 63 26.12 -2.34 -4.79
CA ARG A 63 26.99 -2.80 -3.72
C ARG A 63 27.08 -4.32 -3.68
N ILE A 64 25.96 -5.03 -3.82
CA ILE A 64 25.93 -6.50 -3.91
C ILE A 64 26.81 -6.97 -5.08
N ALA A 65 26.61 -6.45 -6.29
CA ALA A 65 27.42 -6.83 -7.45
C ALA A 65 28.92 -6.54 -7.25
N ARG A 66 29.26 -5.47 -6.50
CA ARG A 66 30.65 -5.19 -6.13
C ARG A 66 31.19 -6.19 -5.11
N LEU A 67 30.39 -6.61 -4.14
CA LEU A 67 30.76 -7.62 -3.15
C LEU A 67 31.02 -8.97 -3.84
N ASP A 68 30.18 -9.37 -4.80
CA ASP A 68 30.40 -10.59 -5.59
C ASP A 68 31.78 -10.60 -6.26
N GLY A 69 32.16 -9.49 -6.89
CA GLY A 69 33.49 -9.34 -7.51
C GLY A 69 34.64 -9.32 -6.50
N ILE A 70 34.43 -8.78 -5.29
CA ILE A 70 35.43 -8.81 -4.21
C ILE A 70 35.62 -10.24 -3.71
N ILE A 71 34.53 -10.97 -3.48
CA ILE A 71 34.55 -12.35 -2.98
C ILE A 71 35.22 -13.27 -4.00
N GLN A 72 34.93 -13.10 -5.29
CA GLN A 72 35.59 -13.87 -6.36
C GLN A 72 37.11 -13.68 -6.34
N ARG A 73 37.58 -12.42 -6.26
CA ARG A 73 39.03 -12.13 -6.21
C ARG A 73 39.68 -12.66 -4.93
N LEU A 74 39.00 -12.57 -3.79
CA LEU A 74 39.47 -13.14 -2.52
C LEU A 74 39.69 -14.65 -2.64
N TYR A 75 38.81 -15.34 -3.35
CA TYR A 75 38.96 -16.77 -3.60
C TYR A 75 40.17 -17.06 -4.49
N GLU A 76 40.35 -16.30 -5.57
CA GLU A 76 41.51 -16.39 -6.47
C GLU A 76 42.83 -16.16 -5.70
N ASP A 77 42.93 -15.09 -4.91
CA ASP A 77 44.11 -14.77 -4.11
C ASP A 77 44.41 -15.85 -3.03
N ASN A 78 43.38 -16.51 -2.48
CA ASN A 78 43.55 -17.62 -1.53
C ASN A 78 44.15 -18.85 -2.22
N LEU A 79 43.65 -19.21 -3.41
CA LEU A 79 44.19 -20.32 -4.19
C LEU A 79 45.65 -20.10 -4.60
N GLU A 80 46.04 -18.85 -4.87
CA GLU A 80 47.42 -18.46 -5.18
C GLU A 80 48.32 -18.34 -3.92
N GLY A 81 47.77 -18.53 -2.72
CA GLY A 81 48.51 -18.42 -1.45
C GLY A 81 48.94 -17.01 -1.08
N ARG A 82 48.35 -15.97 -1.70
CA ARG A 82 48.63 -14.56 -1.40
C ARG A 82 48.01 -14.11 -0.08
N ILE A 83 47.00 -14.84 0.41
CA ILE A 83 46.33 -14.64 1.69
C ILE A 83 46.28 -15.98 2.44
N SER A 84 46.28 -15.93 3.78
CA SER A 84 46.10 -17.12 4.59
C SER A 84 44.62 -17.52 4.68
N ASP A 85 44.37 -18.82 4.83
CA ASP A 85 43.01 -19.36 4.98
C ASP A 85 42.23 -18.69 6.14
N GLU A 86 42.91 -18.39 7.25
CA GLU A 86 42.29 -17.71 8.40
C GLU A 86 41.80 -16.29 8.03
N ARG A 87 42.61 -15.54 7.27
CA ARG A 87 42.24 -14.19 6.82
C ARG A 87 41.14 -14.25 5.77
N PHE A 88 41.21 -15.20 4.83
CA PHE A 88 40.15 -15.45 3.86
C PHE A 88 38.82 -15.73 4.55
N ALA A 89 38.78 -16.69 5.47
CA ALA A 89 37.56 -17.05 6.20
C ALA A 89 36.93 -15.85 6.92
N ARG A 90 37.75 -15.02 7.57
CA ARG A 90 37.29 -13.83 8.28
C ARG A 90 36.71 -12.77 7.34
N MET A 91 37.41 -12.47 6.23
CA MET A 91 36.97 -11.46 5.26
C MET A 91 35.72 -11.91 4.51
N SER A 92 35.70 -13.15 4.01
CA SER A 92 34.56 -13.73 3.31
C SER A 92 33.32 -13.74 4.20
N ALA A 93 33.43 -14.15 5.47
CA ALA A 93 32.30 -14.10 6.41
C ALA A 93 31.74 -12.68 6.60
N SER A 94 32.60 -11.66 6.66
CA SER A 94 32.16 -10.26 6.78
C SER A 94 31.42 -9.79 5.54
N TYR A 95 31.92 -10.09 4.34
CA TYR A 95 31.28 -9.69 3.08
C TYR A 95 29.97 -10.43 2.83
N GLU A 96 29.91 -11.73 3.13
CA GLU A 96 28.67 -12.49 3.07
C GLU A 96 27.61 -11.94 4.02
N THR A 97 28.01 -11.51 5.23
CA THR A 97 27.09 -10.90 6.19
C THR A 97 26.53 -9.57 5.67
N GLU A 98 27.39 -8.73 5.08
CA GLU A 98 26.97 -7.48 4.44
C GLU A 98 26.02 -7.75 3.27
N GLN A 99 26.35 -8.72 2.41
CA GLN A 99 25.54 -9.11 1.26
C GLN A 99 24.15 -9.59 1.67
N ARG A 100 24.04 -10.49 2.66
CA ARG A 100 22.74 -10.95 3.18
C ARG A 100 21.90 -9.79 3.73
N THR A 101 22.53 -8.83 4.39
CA THR A 101 21.85 -7.64 4.92
C THR A 101 21.31 -6.77 3.78
N LEU A 102 22.11 -6.56 2.74
CA LEU A 102 21.70 -5.80 1.54
C LEU A 102 20.60 -6.52 0.75
N GLU A 103 20.67 -7.84 0.61
CA GLU A 103 19.65 -8.64 -0.06
C GLU A 103 18.30 -8.56 0.65
N ALA A 104 18.30 -8.66 1.99
CA ALA A 104 17.09 -8.46 2.79
C ALA A 104 16.51 -7.05 2.58
N ARG A 105 17.37 -6.03 2.55
CA ARG A 105 16.95 -4.64 2.29
C ARG A 105 16.42 -4.45 0.87
N VAL A 106 17.02 -5.08 -0.14
CA VAL A 106 16.54 -5.09 -1.53
C VAL A 106 15.15 -5.71 -1.62
N ALA A 107 14.92 -6.83 -0.93
CA ALA A 107 13.61 -7.47 -0.89
C ALA A 107 12.55 -6.55 -0.26
N GLU A 108 12.86 -5.90 0.86
CA GLU A 108 11.99 -4.93 1.51
C GLU A 108 11.67 -3.73 0.59
N LEU A 109 12.69 -3.12 -0.02
CA LEU A 109 12.54 -1.98 -0.93
C LEU A 109 11.68 -2.33 -2.16
N ARG A 110 11.85 -3.53 -2.72
CA ARG A 110 11.02 -4.00 -3.83
C ARG A 110 9.55 -4.13 -3.44
N THR A 111 9.26 -4.69 -2.26
CA THR A 111 7.89 -4.79 -1.74
C THR A 111 7.28 -3.41 -1.53
N LEU A 112 8.02 -2.48 -0.90
CA LEU A 112 7.54 -1.11 -0.67
C LEU A 112 7.22 -0.38 -1.98
N LEU A 113 8.06 -0.55 -3.00
CA LEU A 113 7.85 0.06 -4.32
C LEU A 113 6.67 -0.57 -5.06
N ALA A 114 6.50 -1.89 -4.97
CA ALA A 114 5.35 -2.59 -5.54
C ALA A 114 4.04 -2.15 -4.89
N ASP A 115 3.99 -2.12 -3.55
CA ASP A 115 2.80 -1.69 -2.80
C ASP A 115 2.39 -0.26 -3.13
N ALA A 116 3.37 0.64 -3.34
CA ALA A 116 3.10 2.01 -3.73
C ALA A 116 2.58 2.12 -5.17
N GLN A 117 3.12 1.30 -6.08
CA GLN A 117 2.63 1.22 -7.45
C GLN A 117 1.21 0.68 -7.51
N ASP A 118 0.90 -0.38 -6.76
CA ASP A 118 -0.44 -0.97 -6.69
C ASP A 118 -1.46 0.03 -6.15
N LYS A 119 -1.10 0.79 -5.11
CA LYS A 119 -1.93 1.90 -4.59
C LYS A 119 -2.18 2.97 -5.65
N GLN A 120 -1.16 3.35 -6.40
CA GLN A 120 -1.32 4.34 -7.47
C GLN A 120 -2.25 3.83 -8.58
N VAL A 121 -2.06 2.59 -9.04
CA VAL A 121 -2.92 1.95 -10.05
C VAL A 121 -4.37 1.87 -9.56
N ASN A 122 -4.57 1.54 -8.29
CA ASN A 122 -5.89 1.49 -7.68
C ASN A 122 -6.56 2.88 -7.62
N ILE A 123 -5.82 3.92 -7.27
CA ILE A 123 -6.33 5.30 -7.30
C ILE A 123 -6.73 5.69 -8.72
N ASP A 124 -5.88 5.43 -9.71
CA ASP A 124 -6.15 5.75 -11.11
C ASP A 124 -7.40 5.02 -11.62
N ARG A 125 -7.58 3.75 -11.23
CA ARG A 125 -8.79 2.96 -11.52
C ARG A 125 -10.03 3.57 -10.87
N PHE A 126 -9.93 3.99 -9.62
CA PHE A 126 -11.05 4.65 -8.93
C PHE A 126 -11.43 5.96 -9.61
N LEU A 127 -10.45 6.79 -9.98
CA LEU A 127 -10.69 8.04 -10.69
C LEU A 127 -11.35 7.79 -12.07
N ALA A 128 -11.00 6.71 -12.76
CA ALA A 128 -11.68 6.32 -13.98
C ALA A 128 -13.17 5.98 -13.74
N LEU A 129 -13.49 5.29 -12.64
CA LEU A 129 -14.88 5.03 -12.25
C LEU A 129 -15.62 6.34 -11.91
N VAL A 130 -15.00 7.25 -11.15
CA VAL A 130 -15.58 8.57 -10.84
C VAL A 130 -15.89 9.36 -12.12
N ARG A 131 -15.02 9.27 -13.14
CA ARG A 131 -15.26 9.90 -14.44
C ARG A 131 -16.38 9.22 -15.24
N LYS A 132 -16.53 7.89 -15.14
CA LYS A 132 -17.64 7.12 -15.75
C LYS A 132 -19.00 7.52 -15.15
N TYR A 133 -19.08 7.76 -13.85
CA TYR A 133 -20.32 8.11 -13.16
C TYR A 133 -20.33 9.57 -12.70
N THR A 134 -20.81 10.44 -13.58
CA THR A 134 -20.83 11.89 -13.33
C THR A 134 -21.96 12.30 -12.38
N ASP A 135 -23.06 11.57 -12.32
CA ASP A 135 -24.17 11.87 -11.41
C ASP A 135 -24.92 10.60 -11.02
N ILE A 136 -24.65 10.10 -9.81
CA ILE A 136 -25.23 8.85 -9.31
C ILE A 136 -26.53 9.20 -8.59
N GLN A 137 -27.66 9.07 -9.30
CA GLN A 137 -28.99 9.36 -8.75
C GLN A 137 -29.53 8.24 -7.86
N GLU A 138 -29.20 6.98 -8.18
CA GLU A 138 -29.69 5.81 -7.48
C GLU A 138 -28.58 4.76 -7.32
N LEU A 139 -28.70 3.94 -6.27
CA LEU A 139 -27.79 2.84 -6.02
C LEU A 139 -28.16 1.64 -6.90
N THR A 140 -27.69 1.63 -8.15
CA THR A 140 -27.89 0.48 -9.03
C THR A 140 -26.98 -0.68 -8.63
N SER A 141 -27.37 -1.90 -9.01
CA SER A 141 -26.54 -3.09 -8.76
C SER A 141 -25.15 -3.00 -9.40
N GLU A 142 -25.02 -2.26 -10.51
CA GLU A 142 -23.73 -2.00 -11.16
C GLU A 142 -22.86 -1.05 -10.33
N VAL A 143 -23.40 0.10 -9.91
CA VAL A 143 -22.70 1.08 -9.07
C VAL A 143 -22.25 0.43 -7.77
N LEU A 144 -23.12 -0.35 -7.12
CA LEU A 144 -22.77 -1.08 -5.90
C LEU A 144 -21.56 -2.00 -6.12
N ARG A 145 -21.58 -2.82 -7.18
CA ARG A 145 -20.49 -3.77 -7.49
C ARG A 145 -19.18 -3.06 -7.85
N GLU A 146 -19.25 -1.92 -8.51
CA GLU A 146 -18.07 -1.19 -8.96
C GLU A 146 -17.44 -0.34 -7.85
N PHE A 147 -18.23 0.23 -6.94
CA PHE A 147 -17.71 1.10 -5.87
C PHE A 147 -17.52 0.41 -4.52
N VAL A 148 -18.29 -0.63 -4.19
CA VAL A 148 -18.31 -1.21 -2.84
C VAL A 148 -17.68 -2.60 -2.86
N GLU A 149 -16.66 -2.80 -2.04
CA GLU A 149 -16.04 -4.11 -1.81
C GLU A 149 -16.83 -4.88 -0.75
N LYS A 150 -17.01 -4.27 0.43
CA LYS A 150 -17.64 -4.89 1.60
C LYS A 150 -18.31 -3.86 2.49
N VAL A 151 -19.37 -4.28 3.18
CA VAL A 151 -20.03 -3.50 4.23
C VAL A 151 -20.02 -4.31 5.52
N TYR A 152 -19.38 -3.79 6.55
CA TYR A 152 -19.41 -4.36 7.89
C TYR A 152 -20.43 -3.65 8.76
N VAL A 153 -21.35 -4.42 9.32
CA VAL A 153 -22.37 -3.93 10.26
C VAL A 153 -21.96 -4.35 11.65
N HIS A 154 -21.65 -3.39 12.50
CA HIS A 154 -21.26 -3.68 13.88
C HIS A 154 -22.48 -3.82 14.79
N GLN A 155 -22.22 -4.40 15.97
CA GLN A 155 -23.21 -4.46 17.04
C GLN A 155 -23.65 -3.06 17.46
N THR A 156 -24.95 -2.91 17.72
CA THR A 156 -25.50 -1.70 18.29
C THR A 156 -24.97 -1.44 19.71
N GLN A 157 -24.57 -0.21 19.97
CA GLN A 157 -24.09 0.29 21.27
C GLN A 157 -25.01 1.40 21.79
N ARG A 158 -24.98 1.64 23.10
CA ARG A 158 -25.61 2.81 23.72
C ARG A 158 -24.53 3.82 24.06
N ILE A 159 -24.59 5.00 23.44
CA ILE A 159 -23.69 6.12 23.68
C ILE A 159 -24.58 7.30 24.11
N ASP A 160 -24.33 7.86 25.28
CA ASP A 160 -25.11 8.98 25.85
C ASP A 160 -26.64 8.76 25.85
N GLY A 161 -27.05 7.53 26.16
CA GLY A 161 -28.46 7.13 26.17
C GLY A 161 -29.07 6.87 24.78
N GLN A 162 -28.36 7.20 23.70
CA GLN A 162 -28.81 6.97 22.32
C GLN A 162 -28.31 5.62 21.79
N LYS A 163 -29.14 4.97 20.97
CA LYS A 163 -28.82 3.70 20.31
C LYS A 163 -28.04 3.99 19.02
N VAL A 164 -26.75 3.69 19.00
CA VAL A 164 -25.84 3.94 17.87
C VAL A 164 -25.37 2.62 17.27
N GLN A 165 -25.42 2.49 15.94
CA GLN A 165 -24.90 1.32 15.23
C GLN A 165 -23.86 1.77 14.21
N ARG A 166 -22.64 1.25 14.31
CA ARG A 166 -21.56 1.61 13.39
C ARG A 166 -21.63 0.79 12.11
N LEU A 167 -21.54 1.48 10.99
CA LEU A 167 -21.30 0.89 9.67
C LEU A 167 -19.85 1.15 9.27
N GLN A 168 -19.22 0.21 8.58
CA GLN A 168 -17.92 0.40 7.96
C GLN A 168 -18.02 -0.05 6.50
N ILE A 169 -17.79 0.88 5.57
CA ILE A 169 -17.86 0.66 4.13
C ILE A 169 -16.43 0.59 3.60
N LEU A 170 -16.11 -0.49 2.89
CA LEU A 170 -14.87 -0.62 2.13
C LEU A 170 -15.20 -0.38 0.67
N TYR A 171 -14.56 0.63 0.10
CA TYR A 171 -14.68 0.96 -1.31
C TYR A 171 -13.66 0.20 -2.13
N ASN A 172 -14.04 -0.23 -3.32
CA ASN A 172 -13.13 -0.85 -4.26
C ASN A 172 -11.95 0.10 -4.55
N CYS A 173 -10.76 -0.48 -4.69
CA CYS A 173 -9.49 0.20 -5.00
C CYS A 173 -8.91 1.06 -3.85
N ILE A 174 -9.72 1.75 -3.06
CA ILE A 174 -9.23 2.71 -2.05
C ILE A 174 -9.47 2.30 -0.60
N GLY A 175 -10.21 1.22 -0.36
CA GLY A 175 -10.44 0.65 0.97
C GLY A 175 -11.42 1.46 1.82
N GLU A 176 -11.24 1.45 3.14
CA GLU A 176 -12.09 2.25 4.05
C GLU A 176 -11.79 3.73 3.87
N PHE A 177 -12.79 4.49 3.42
CA PHE A 177 -12.74 5.93 3.32
C PHE A 177 -13.60 6.55 4.41
N LYS A 178 -13.01 7.44 5.20
CA LYS A 178 -13.70 8.32 6.14
C LYS A 178 -13.38 9.74 5.73
N ALA A 179 -14.39 10.44 5.24
CA ALA A 179 -14.32 11.89 5.07
C ALA A 179 -14.19 12.57 6.44
#